data_AF-A0A7K4CMP2-F1
#
_entry.id   AF-A0A7K4CMP2-F1
#
_cell.length_a   1.000
_cell.length_b   1.000
_cell.length_c   1.000
_cell.angle_alpha   90.00
_cell.angle_beta   90.00
_cell.angle_gamma   90.00
#
_symmetry.space_group_name_H-M   'P 1'
#
loop_
_entity.id
_entity.type
_entity.pdbx_description
1 polymer ?
#
loop_
_entity_poly.entity_id
_entity_poly.type
_entity_poly.pdbx_seq_one_letter_code
_entity_poly.pdbx_strand_id
1 'polypeptide(L)'
;MKTKALINPKIITWARTSASINVADVAKRIRVKPAELLEIEQGKRDISFERLRTLAYYFKRPLEVFYLDKVPETKRVPDFRSGPATVELTRKALDHLRYIKDMKNTITELGEIVGIKPTLDYTNLFTIQDGS
;
A
#
# COMPACT_ATOMS: atom_id res chain seq x y z
N MET A 1 -1.33 25.66 31.48
CA MET A 1 -0.21 24.79 31.95
C MET A 1 0.31 23.97 30.78
N LYS A 2 1.64 23.81 30.64
CA LYS A 2 2.21 22.86 29.67
C LYS A 2 2.20 21.46 30.31
N THR A 3 1.23 20.63 29.96
CA THR A 3 1.18 19.24 30.41
C THR A 3 2.21 18.42 29.63
N LYS A 4 3.18 17.84 30.33
CA LYS A 4 4.20 16.96 29.76
C LYS A 4 3.55 15.64 29.32
N ALA A 5 3.89 15.15 28.13
CA ALA A 5 3.36 13.90 27.60
C ALA A 5 4.29 12.71 27.94
N LEU A 6 3.75 11.77 28.71
CA LEU A 6 4.16 10.38 28.92
C LEU A 6 4.31 9.52 27.64
N ILE A 7 5.28 9.75 26.75
CA ILE A 7 5.33 9.02 25.46
C ILE A 7 6.61 8.23 25.22
N ASN A 8 6.52 7.28 24.28
CA ASN A 8 7.65 6.53 23.77
C ASN A 8 8.33 7.27 22.59
N PRO A 9 9.56 7.79 22.76
CA PRO A 9 10.28 8.54 21.72
C PRO A 9 10.45 7.78 20.41
N LYS A 10 10.65 6.45 20.49
CA LYS A 10 10.86 5.58 19.33
C LYS A 10 9.65 5.57 18.39
N ILE A 11 8.46 5.81 18.93
CA ILE A 11 7.22 5.87 18.13
C ILE A 11 7.15 7.17 17.32
N ILE A 12 7.71 8.28 17.81
CA ILE A 12 7.82 9.51 17.01
C ILE A 12 8.72 9.26 15.80
N THR A 13 9.89 8.65 15.99
CA THR A 13 10.81 8.31 14.90
C THR A 13 10.16 7.35 13.89
N TRP A 14 9.47 6.32 14.37
CA TRP A 14 8.71 5.41 13.50
C TRP A 14 7.58 6.13 12.75
N ALA A 15 6.80 6.98 13.42
CA ALA A 15 5.69 7.69 12.79
C ALA A 15 6.20 8.63 11.68
N ARG A 16 7.33 9.31 11.90
CA ARG A 16 7.98 10.16 10.90
C ARG A 16 8.51 9.36 9.71
N THR A 17 9.26 8.29 9.97
CA THR A 17 9.89 7.48 8.91
C THR A 17 8.88 6.68 8.10
N SER A 18 7.85 6.12 8.74
CA SER A 18 6.76 5.41 8.05
C SER A 18 5.88 6.32 7.18
N ALA A 19 5.84 7.62 7.48
CA ALA A 19 5.18 8.63 6.68
C ALA A 19 6.10 9.30 5.64
N SER A 20 7.39 8.92 5.58
CA SER A 20 8.41 9.53 4.71
C SER A 20 8.55 11.05 4.87
N ILE A 21 8.43 11.56 6.10
CA ILE A 21 8.52 13.00 6.40
C ILE A 21 9.92 13.36 6.92
N ASN A 22 10.45 14.50 6.50
CA ASN A 22 11.75 14.98 6.95
C ASN A 22 11.69 15.65 8.35
N VAL A 23 12.79 15.58 9.10
CA VAL A 23 12.98 16.20 10.42
C VAL A 23 12.72 17.70 10.36
N ALA A 24 13.17 18.38 9.31
CA ALA A 24 12.98 19.83 9.15
C ALA A 24 11.49 20.23 9.08
N ASP A 25 10.68 19.46 8.36
CA ASP A 25 9.25 19.74 8.19
C ASP A 25 8.48 19.54 9.50
N VAL A 26 8.80 18.46 10.22
CA VAL A 26 8.23 18.18 11.54
C VAL A 26 8.61 19.27 12.53
N ALA A 27 9.88 19.69 12.55
CA ALA A 27 10.37 20.72 13.46
C ALA A 27 9.67 22.07 13.19
N LYS A 28 9.50 22.43 11.92
CA LYS A 28 8.73 23.61 11.49
C LYS A 28 7.27 23.53 11.95
N ARG A 29 6.65 22.34 11.87
CA ARG A 29 5.25 22.12 12.25
C ARG A 29 4.98 22.38 13.73
N ILE A 30 5.88 21.93 14.62
CA ILE A 30 5.74 22.13 16.08
C ILE A 30 6.50 23.35 16.61
N ARG A 31 7.07 24.17 15.70
CA ARG A 31 7.83 25.40 15.99
C ARG A 31 9.01 25.16 16.95
N VAL A 32 9.83 24.16 16.64
CA VAL A 32 11.07 23.85 17.35
C VAL A 32 12.25 23.83 16.37
N LYS A 33 13.48 23.87 16.88
CA LYS A 33 14.66 23.68 16.01
C LYS A 33 14.80 22.19 15.63
N PRO A 34 15.33 21.85 14.44
CA PRO A 34 15.56 20.46 14.04
C PRO A 34 16.38 19.65 15.05
N ALA A 35 17.38 20.28 15.68
CA ALA A 35 18.17 19.67 16.75
C ALA A 35 17.31 19.27 17.97
N GLU A 36 16.36 20.11 18.37
CA GLU A 36 15.45 19.80 19.48
C GLU A 36 14.52 18.63 19.14
N LEU A 37 14.09 18.51 17.88
CA LEU A 37 13.30 17.36 17.44
C LEU A 37 14.10 16.06 17.53
N LEU A 38 15.39 16.09 17.16
CA LEU A 38 16.27 14.92 17.30
C LEU A 38 16.47 14.53 18.77
N GLU A 39 16.57 15.49 19.69
CA GLU A 39 16.60 15.22 21.13
C GLU A 39 15.30 14.56 21.61
N ILE A 40 14.15 15.01 21.11
CA ILE A 40 12.85 14.41 21.42
C ILE A 40 12.78 12.98 20.89
N GLU A 41 13.20 12.73 19.64
CA GLU A 41 13.25 11.38 19.03
C GLU A 41 14.21 10.44 19.78
N GLN A 42 15.29 10.97 20.35
CA GLN A 42 16.25 10.23 21.19
C GLN A 42 15.79 10.04 22.64
N GLY A 43 14.68 10.65 23.05
CA GLY A 43 14.19 10.61 24.44
C GLY A 43 15.00 11.47 25.42
N LYS A 44 15.85 12.37 24.92
CA LYS A 44 16.62 13.32 25.74
C LYS A 44 15.77 14.50 26.20
N ARG A 45 14.64 14.74 25.53
CA ARG A 45 13.76 15.87 25.80
C ARG A 45 12.30 15.49 25.71
N ASP A 46 11.51 16.02 26.62
CA ASP A 46 10.08 15.80 26.63
C ASP A 46 9.33 16.70 25.65
N ILE A 47 8.17 16.20 25.20
CA ILE A 47 7.22 16.94 24.39
C ILE A 47 5.97 17.31 25.20
N SER A 48 5.40 18.47 24.89
CA SER A 48 4.10 18.90 25.43
C SER A 48 2.97 18.14 24.75
N PHE A 49 1.89 17.85 25.47
CA PHE A 49 0.69 17.20 24.94
C PHE A 49 0.13 17.90 23.69
N GLU A 50 0.06 19.23 23.70
CA GLU A 50 -0.40 20.04 22.55
C GLU A 50 0.45 19.82 21.28
N ARG A 51 1.77 19.70 21.46
CA ARG A 51 2.71 19.44 20.37
C ARG A 51 2.57 18.01 19.87
N LEU A 52 2.40 17.04 20.78
CA LEU A 52 2.13 15.65 20.43
C LEU A 52 0.83 15.51 19.63
N ARG A 53 -0.25 16.18 20.04
CA ARG A 53 -1.51 16.22 19.30
C ARG A 53 -1.34 16.78 17.90
N THR A 54 -0.53 17.83 17.77
CA THR A 54 -0.19 18.40 16.46
C THR A 54 0.57 17.40 15.57
N LEU A 55 1.50 16.63 16.16
CA LEU A 55 2.24 15.58 15.46
C LEU A 55 1.33 14.43 15.04
N ALA A 56 0.43 13.97 15.91
CA ALA A 56 -0.53 12.90 15.61
C ALA A 56 -1.37 13.23 14.37
N TYR A 57 -1.91 14.46 14.32
CA TYR A 57 -2.66 14.94 13.15
C TYR A 57 -1.79 15.04 11.89
N TYR A 58 -0.54 15.50 12.03
CA TYR A 58 0.38 15.66 10.91
C TYR A 58 0.83 14.33 10.32
N PHE A 59 1.11 13.34 11.17
CA PHE A 59 1.49 11.98 10.78
C PHE A 59 0.31 11.11 10.36
N LYS A 60 -0.93 11.62 10.46
CA LYS A 60 -2.16 10.86 10.17
C LYS A 60 -2.21 9.56 10.99
N ARG A 61 -1.92 9.68 12.29
CA ARG A 61 -1.95 8.58 13.26
C ARG A 61 -2.79 8.97 14.47
N PRO A 62 -3.55 8.03 15.06
CA PRO A 62 -4.20 8.25 16.35
C PRO A 62 -3.17 8.61 17.43
N LEU A 63 -3.59 9.42 18.41
CA LEU A 63 -2.71 9.92 19.47
C LEU A 63 -2.25 8.79 20.41
N GLU A 64 -3.12 7.81 20.61
CA GLU A 64 -2.94 6.63 21.44
C GLU A 64 -1.71 5.81 21.02
N VAL A 65 -1.35 5.85 19.73
CA VAL A 65 -0.19 5.14 19.18
C VAL A 65 1.10 5.59 19.85
N PHE A 66 1.25 6.87 20.21
CA PHE A 66 2.46 7.39 20.86
C PHE A 66 2.66 6.93 22.30
N TYR A 67 1.63 6.32 22.90
CA TYR A 67 1.63 5.77 24.25
C TYR A 67 1.90 4.26 24.27
N LEU A 68 2.15 3.62 23.12
CA LEU A 68 2.47 2.19 23.08
C LEU A 68 3.91 1.94 23.58
N ASP A 69 4.11 0.80 24.25
CA ASP A 69 5.43 0.38 24.74
C ASP A 69 6.37 0.00 23.59
N LYS A 70 5.81 -0.50 22.49
CA LYS A 70 6.56 -1.00 21.32
C LYS A 70 6.01 -0.38 20.04
N VAL A 71 6.89 -0.25 19.06
CA VAL A 71 6.55 0.19 17.71
C VAL A 71 5.60 -0.84 17.09
N PRO A 72 4.43 -0.42 16.54
CA PRO A 72 3.49 -1.34 15.93
C PRO A 72 4.05 -1.89 14.61
N GLU A 73 3.72 -3.15 14.31
CA GLU A 73 4.11 -3.79 13.05
C GLU A 73 3.32 -3.20 11.88
N THR A 74 3.99 -2.45 11.00
CA THR A 74 3.43 -2.03 9.72
C THR A 74 3.33 -3.21 8.77
N LYS A 75 2.16 -3.87 8.71
CA LYS A 75 1.86 -4.81 7.63
C LYS A 75 1.75 -4.03 6.32
N ARG A 76 2.58 -4.36 5.33
CA ARG A 76 2.35 -3.87 3.96
C ARG A 76 1.01 -4.44 3.50
N VAL A 77 0.12 -3.58 3.03
CA VAL A 77 -1.05 -4.04 2.28
C VAL A 77 -0.51 -4.66 0.99
N PRO A 78 -0.87 -5.92 0.65
CA PRO A 78 -0.42 -6.53 -0.58
C PRO A 78 -0.85 -5.67 -1.77
N ASP A 79 0.06 -5.45 -2.73
CA ASP A 79 -0.30 -4.85 -4.00
C ASP A 79 -0.97 -5.91 -4.86
N PHE A 80 -2.30 -5.85 -4.97
CA PHE A 80 -3.09 -6.78 -5.77
C PHE A 80 -3.16 -6.40 -7.26
N ARG A 81 -2.52 -5.30 -7.68
CA ARG A 81 -2.51 -4.87 -9.09
C ARG A 81 -1.54 -5.70 -9.94
N SER A 82 -0.47 -6.18 -9.32
CA SER A 82 0.45 -7.12 -9.93
C SER A 82 0.04 -8.52 -9.50
N GLY A 83 -0.65 -9.24 -10.39
CA GLY A 83 -0.86 -10.68 -10.22
C GLY A 83 0.49 -11.41 -10.14
N PRO A 84 0.54 -12.64 -9.59
CA PRO A 84 1.74 -13.45 -9.61
C PRO A 84 2.22 -13.64 -11.05
N ALA A 85 3.54 -13.54 -11.28
CA ALA A 85 4.14 -13.73 -12.61
C ALA A 85 3.82 -15.11 -13.23
N THR A 86 3.55 -16.10 -12.37
CA THR A 86 3.05 -17.42 -12.77
C THR A 86 1.99 -17.86 -11.76
N VAL A 87 0.81 -18.21 -12.26
CA VAL A 87 -0.26 -18.81 -11.47
C VAL A 87 -0.38 -20.26 -11.92
N GLU A 88 -0.15 -21.21 -11.01
CA GLU A 88 -0.43 -22.61 -11.30
C GLU A 88 -1.94 -22.80 -11.48
N LEU A 89 -2.33 -23.22 -12.69
CA LEU A 89 -3.73 -23.43 -13.01
C LEU A 89 -4.21 -24.74 -12.38
N THR A 90 -5.32 -24.65 -11.65
CA THR A 90 -6.00 -25.86 -11.15
C THR A 90 -6.51 -26.71 -12.31
N ARG A 91 -6.68 -28.02 -12.08
CA ARG A 91 -7.23 -28.94 -13.10
C ARG A 91 -8.56 -28.44 -13.68
N LYS A 92 -9.46 -27.94 -12.82
CA LYS A 92 -10.76 -27.38 -13.23
C LYS A 92 -10.62 -26.17 -14.16
N ALA A 93 -9.65 -25.30 -13.89
CA ALA A 93 -9.36 -24.15 -14.75
C ALA A 93 -8.82 -24.60 -16.13
N LEU A 94 -7.95 -25.60 -16.16
CA LEU A 94 -7.45 -26.20 -17.41
C LEU A 94 -8.58 -26.82 -18.24
N ASP A 95 -9.50 -27.54 -17.60
CA ASP A 95 -10.63 -28.17 -18.29
C ASP A 95 -11.58 -27.10 -18.89
N HIS A 96 -11.80 -25.98 -18.18
CA HIS A 96 -12.57 -24.85 -18.72
C HIS A 96 -11.87 -24.17 -19.91
N LEU A 97 -10.55 -23.98 -19.83
CA LEU A 97 -9.78 -23.42 -20.95
C LEU A 97 -9.85 -24.31 -22.20
N ARG A 98 -9.80 -25.63 -22.02
CA ARG A 98 -9.98 -26.60 -23.12
C ARG A 98 -11.36 -26.47 -23.74
N TYR A 99 -12.42 -26.47 -22.92
CA TYR A 99 -13.78 -26.29 -23.39
C TYR A 99 -13.97 -24.98 -24.20
N ILE A 100 -13.44 -23.86 -23.71
CA ILE A 100 -13.50 -22.56 -24.40
C ILE A 100 -12.79 -22.64 -25.76
N LYS A 101 -11.63 -23.31 -25.83
CA LYS A 101 -10.86 -23.48 -27.06
C LYS A 101 -11.60 -24.34 -28.09
N ASP A 102 -12.17 -25.46 -27.65
CA ASP A 102 -12.93 -26.36 -28.52
C ASP A 102 -14.15 -25.64 -29.09
N MET A 103 -14.90 -24.94 -28.23
CA MET A 103 -16.06 -24.13 -28.64
C MET A 103 -15.67 -23.04 -29.65
N LYS A 104 -14.53 -22.36 -29.46
CA LYS A 104 -14.02 -21.37 -30.41
C LYS A 104 -13.74 -21.99 -31.79
N ASN A 105 -13.11 -23.16 -31.83
CA ASN A 105 -12.78 -23.84 -33.08
C ASN A 105 -14.07 -24.22 -33.82
N THR A 106 -15.03 -24.84 -33.13
CA THR A 106 -16.33 -25.22 -33.71
C THR A 106 -17.07 -24.00 -34.26
N ILE A 107 -17.11 -22.88 -33.53
CA ILE A 107 -17.76 -21.65 -34.01
C ILE A 107 -17.07 -21.11 -35.27
N THR A 108 -15.74 -21.21 -35.32
CA THR A 108 -14.94 -20.75 -36.47
C THR A 108 -15.21 -21.62 -37.70
N GLU A 109 -15.17 -22.94 -37.56
CA GLU A 109 -15.49 -23.91 -38.63
C GLU A 109 -16.91 -23.71 -39.16
N LEU A 110 -17.90 -23.57 -38.28
CA LEU A 110 -19.29 -23.31 -38.67
C LEU A 110 -19.44 -21.96 -39.40
N GLY A 111 -18.72 -20.94 -38.96
CA GLY A 111 -18.71 -19.64 -39.60
C GLY A 111 -18.19 -19.67 -41.04
N GLU A 112 -17.11 -20.43 -41.29
CA GLU A 112 -16.56 -20.62 -42.64
C GLU A 112 -17.58 -21.28 -43.59
N ILE A 113 -18.33 -22.28 -43.10
CA ILE A 113 -19.36 -22.97 -43.87
C ILE A 113 -20.53 -22.04 -44.23
N VAL A 114 -20.95 -21.20 -43.29
CA VAL A 114 -22.11 -20.31 -43.47
C VAL A 114 -21.71 -18.99 -44.18
N GLY A 115 -20.42 -18.77 -44.43
CA GLY A 115 -19.89 -17.54 -45.02
C GLY A 115 -19.97 -16.34 -44.06
N ILE A 116 -20.16 -16.59 -42.76
CA ILE A 116 -20.21 -15.58 -41.70
C ILE A 116 -18.93 -15.70 -40.90
N LYS A 117 -18.07 -14.70 -40.93
CA LYS A 117 -16.88 -14.67 -40.08
C LYS A 117 -17.28 -14.29 -38.65
N PRO A 118 -17.19 -15.19 -37.66
CA PRO A 118 -17.57 -14.88 -36.29
C PRO A 118 -16.57 -13.89 -35.70
N THR A 119 -17.01 -12.68 -35.36
CA THR A 119 -16.20 -11.70 -34.64
C THR A 119 -16.30 -11.99 -33.15
N LEU A 120 -15.29 -12.67 -32.60
CA LEU A 120 -15.16 -12.84 -31.15
C LEU A 120 -14.54 -11.57 -30.57
N ASP A 121 -15.36 -10.52 -30.41
CA ASP A 121 -14.94 -9.17 -29.98
C ASP A 121 -14.23 -9.15 -28.61
N TYR A 122 -14.36 -10.22 -27.84
CA TYR A 122 -13.77 -10.35 -26.51
C TYR A 122 -12.32 -10.88 -26.49
N THR A 123 -11.73 -11.27 -27.62
CA THR A 123 -10.37 -11.87 -27.63
C THR A 123 -9.22 -10.85 -27.67
N ASN A 124 -9.50 -9.55 -27.73
CA ASN A 124 -8.49 -8.46 -27.74
C ASN A 124 -8.69 -7.39 -26.64
N LEU A 125 -9.55 -7.63 -25.65
CA LEU A 125 -9.75 -6.66 -24.57
C LEU A 125 -8.55 -6.56 -23.60
N PHE A 126 -7.65 -7.54 -23.64
CA PHE A 126 -6.40 -7.51 -22.89
C PHE A 126 -5.25 -8.05 -23.76
N THR A 127 -4.55 -7.17 -24.46
CA THR A 127 -3.18 -7.42 -24.88
C THR A 127 -2.29 -7.19 -23.66
N ILE A 128 -1.72 -8.26 -23.11
CA ILE A 128 -0.51 -8.13 -22.29
C ILE A 128 0.56 -7.71 -23.31
N GLN A 129 0.97 -6.44 -23.30
CA GLN A 129 2.26 -6.11 -23.89
C GLN A 129 3.29 -6.83 -23.04
N ASP A 130 3.87 -7.91 -23.57
CA ASP A 130 5.04 -8.53 -23.00
C ASP A 130 6.13 -7.45 -22.92
N GLY A 131 6.38 -6.97 -21.70
CA GLY A 131 7.50 -6.09 -21.41
C GLY A 131 8.79 -6.88 -21.55
N SER A 132 9.57 -6.54 -22.58
CA SER A 132 11.01 -6.78 -22.66
C SER A 132 11.67 -5.55 -23.26
#